data_AF-A0A7C5JGE2-F1
#
_entry.id   AF-A0A7C5JGE2-F1
#
_cell.length_a   1.000
_cell.length_b   1.000
_cell.length_c   1.000
_cell.angle_alpha   90.00
_cell.angle_beta   90.00
_cell.angle_gamma   90.00
#
_symmetry.space_group_name_H-M   'P 1'
#
loop_
_entity.id
_entity.type
_entity.pdbx_description
1 polymer ?
#
loop_
_entity_poly.entity_id
_entity_poly.type
_entity_poly.pdbx_seq_one_letter_code
_entity_poly.pdbx_strand_id
1 'polypeptide(L)'
;KKIFGREGANTIIVDKNEKIIEERDGEYGEFPSVFQEYVELPKDSKGDSYQAGVFFAYEGCGLGFRRGGLILDNYSKFVGHRVVVD
;
A
#
# COMPACT_ATOMS: atom_id res chain seq x y z
N LYS A 1 -11.69 -0.17 1.07
CA LYS A 1 -10.92 0.18 2.28
C LYS A 1 -11.81 0.96 3.24
N LYS A 2 -11.54 0.92 4.55
CA LYS A 2 -12.36 1.61 5.56
C LYS A 2 -11.97 3.08 5.72
N ILE A 3 -12.94 3.97 5.93
CA ILE A 3 -12.64 5.34 6.38
C ILE A 3 -11.96 5.29 7.75
N PHE A 4 -11.00 6.19 7.99
CA PHE A 4 -10.09 6.19 9.16
C PHE A 4 -9.17 4.95 9.29
N GLY A 5 -9.31 3.95 8.42
CA GLY A 5 -8.41 2.80 8.38
C GLY A 5 -6.97 3.21 8.10
N ARG A 6 -6.04 2.50 8.72
CA ARG A 6 -4.60 2.72 8.59
C ARG A 6 -3.90 1.38 8.36
N GLU A 7 -2.63 1.43 7.94
CA GLU A 7 -1.72 0.28 8.05
C GLU A 7 -2.22 -0.98 7.31
N GLY A 8 -2.98 -0.81 6.23
CA GLY A 8 -3.54 -1.90 5.42
C GLY A 8 -4.74 -2.63 6.05
N ALA A 9 -5.15 -2.26 7.26
CA ALA A 9 -6.24 -2.90 7.99
C ALA A 9 -7.59 -2.81 7.25
N ASN A 10 -8.38 -3.88 7.30
CA ASN A 10 -9.71 -3.99 6.68
C ASN A 10 -9.72 -3.57 5.19
N THR A 11 -8.66 -3.94 4.48
CA THR A 11 -8.53 -3.70 3.03
C THR A 11 -8.82 -4.99 2.29
N ILE A 12 -9.65 -4.88 1.25
CA ILE A 12 -10.02 -5.99 0.36
C ILE A 12 -9.71 -5.52 -1.06
N ILE A 13 -9.03 -6.37 -1.82
CA ILE A 13 -8.78 -6.20 -3.25
C ILE A 13 -9.62 -7.27 -3.96
N VAL A 14 -10.39 -6.86 -4.96
CA VAL A 14 -11.21 -7.76 -5.78
C VAL A 14 -10.83 -7.67 -7.26
N ASP A 15 -11.04 -8.74 -8.01
CA ASP A 15 -10.91 -8.74 -9.47
C ASP A 15 -12.16 -8.16 -10.15
N LYS A 16 -12.15 -8.13 -11.49
CA LYS A 16 -13.27 -7.63 -12.32
C LYS A 16 -14.58 -8.42 -12.17
N ASN A 17 -14.54 -9.59 -11.56
CA ASN A 17 -15.70 -10.45 -11.30
C ASN A 17 -16.05 -10.45 -9.79
N GLU A 18 -15.58 -9.45 -9.04
CA GLU A 18 -15.77 -9.30 -7.59
C GLU A 18 -15.16 -10.43 -6.75
N LYS A 19 -14.26 -11.24 -7.33
CA LYS A 19 -13.54 -12.26 -6.57
C LYS A 19 -12.45 -11.61 -5.73
N ILE A 20 -12.42 -11.92 -4.44
CA ILE A 20 -11.36 -11.46 -3.53
C ILE A 20 -10.00 -12.02 -4.00
N ILE A 21 -9.07 -11.11 -4.27
CA ILE A 21 -7.67 -11.39 -4.62
C ILE A 21 -6.80 -11.40 -3.36
N GLU A 22 -7.04 -10.46 -2.44
CA GLU A 22 -6.31 -10.31 -1.19
C GLU A 22 -7.19 -9.58 -0.18
N GLU A 23 -7.12 -9.99 1.08
CA GLU A 23 -7.78 -9.30 2.18
C GLU A 23 -6.94 -9.27 3.45
N ARG A 24 -7.22 -8.28 4.28
CA ARG A 24 -6.62 -8.14 5.61
C ARG A 24 -7.70 -7.77 6.62
N ASP A 25 -7.67 -8.44 7.77
CA ASP A 25 -8.48 -8.10 8.93
C ASP A 25 -8.01 -6.79 9.59
N GLY A 26 -8.73 -6.36 10.63
CA GLY A 26 -8.37 -5.19 11.42
C GLY A 26 -9.52 -4.63 12.26
N GLU A 27 -9.21 -3.62 13.05
CA GLU A 27 -10.10 -2.99 14.04
C GLU A 27 -11.12 -1.98 13.45
N TYR A 28 -11.07 -1.71 12.14
CA TYR A 28 -11.88 -0.68 11.48
C TYR A 28 -13.15 -1.23 10.81
N GLY A 29 -13.55 -2.47 11.12
CA GLY A 29 -14.67 -3.17 10.47
C GLY A 29 -15.99 -2.39 10.48
N GLU A 30 -16.28 -1.70 11.58
CA GLU A 30 -17.52 -0.93 11.80
C GLU A 30 -17.62 0.36 10.99
N PHE A 31 -16.50 0.87 10.45
CA PHE A 31 -16.52 2.11 9.69
C PHE A 31 -17.04 1.90 8.26
N PRO A 32 -17.63 2.95 7.64
CA PRO A 32 -17.98 2.94 6.23
C PRO A 32 -16.80 2.61 5.31
N SER A 33 -17.11 1.98 4.17
CA SER A 33 -16.14 1.68 3.13
C SER A 33 -16.07 2.78 2.08
N VAL A 34 -14.86 3.03 1.57
CA VAL A 34 -14.63 3.73 0.30
C VAL A 34 -14.03 2.76 -0.72
N PHE A 35 -14.44 2.93 -1.96
CA PHE A 35 -14.03 2.11 -3.10
C PHE A 35 -13.11 2.94 -3.99
N GLN A 36 -12.01 2.33 -4.40
CA GLN A 36 -10.97 2.95 -5.22
C GLN A 36 -10.65 1.96 -6.34
N GLU A 37 -10.45 2.48 -7.55
CA GLU A 37 -9.94 1.68 -8.66
C GLU A 37 -8.62 1.00 -8.27
N TYR A 38 -8.50 -0.28 -8.63
CA TYR A 38 -7.30 -1.05 -8.37
C TYR A 38 -6.16 -0.60 -9.28
N VAL A 39 -4.98 -0.39 -8.70
CA VAL A 39 -3.74 -0.13 -9.42
C VAL A 39 -2.69 -1.09 -8.88
N GLU A 40 -2.05 -1.84 -9.78
CA GLU A 40 -0.95 -2.71 -9.41
C GLU A 40 0.27 -1.89 -9.01
N LEU A 41 0.85 -2.20 -7.85
CA LEU A 41 2.12 -1.62 -7.43
C LEU A 41 3.27 -2.18 -8.28
N PRO A 42 4.32 -1.38 -8.58
CA PRO A 42 5.53 -1.89 -9.23
C PRO A 42 6.10 -3.10 -8.48
N LYS A 43 6.54 -4.11 -9.24
CA LYS A 43 7.10 -5.35 -8.70
C LYS A 43 8.54 -5.56 -9.14
N ASP A 44 9.34 -6.19 -8.29
CA ASP A 44 10.67 -6.67 -8.68
C ASP A 44 10.60 -8.08 -9.32
N SER A 45 11.75 -8.60 -9.72
CA SER A 45 11.88 -9.94 -10.32
C SER A 45 11.54 -11.09 -9.36
N LYS A 46 11.38 -10.81 -8.06
CA LYS A 46 10.98 -11.79 -7.03
C LYS A 46 9.48 -11.71 -6.74
N GLY A 47 8.77 -10.76 -7.36
CA GLY A 47 7.34 -10.54 -7.17
C GLY A 47 6.98 -9.70 -5.95
N ASP A 48 7.98 -9.11 -5.27
CA ASP A 48 7.73 -8.20 -4.16
C ASP A 48 7.13 -6.88 -4.69
N SER A 49 6.08 -6.37 -4.06
CA SER A 49 5.45 -5.09 -4.43
C SER A 49 6.11 -3.92 -3.71
N TYR A 50 6.23 -2.78 -4.41
CA TYR A 50 6.88 -1.57 -3.89
C TYR A 50 5.93 -0.38 -3.91
N GLN A 51 5.83 0.32 -2.77
CA GLN A 51 5.11 1.57 -2.64
C GLN A 51 6.08 2.70 -2.34
N ALA A 52 6.09 3.71 -3.20
CA ALA A 52 6.77 4.98 -2.96
C ALA A 52 5.95 5.85 -1.99
N GLY A 53 6.65 6.57 -1.12
CA GLY A 53 6.11 7.59 -0.24
C GLY A 53 6.94 8.84 -0.32
N VAL A 54 6.28 9.99 -0.20
CA VAL A 54 6.91 11.31 -0.10
C VAL A 54 6.64 11.83 1.30
N PHE A 55 7.70 12.17 2.03
CA PHE A 55 7.59 12.91 3.29
C PHE A 55 7.32 14.38 2.97
N PHE A 56 6.42 15.00 3.73
CA PHE A 56 5.98 16.38 3.51
C PHE A 56 6.18 17.21 4.77
N ALA A 57 6.85 18.35 4.63
CA ALA A 57 6.99 19.37 5.66
C ALA A 57 6.96 20.74 4.98
N TYR A 58 5.76 21.23 4.67
CA TYR A 58 5.48 22.41 3.81
C TYR A 58 5.97 22.29 2.35
N GLU A 59 6.86 21.34 2.06
CA GLU A 59 7.26 20.88 0.73
C GLU A 59 7.58 19.38 0.78
N GLY A 60 7.73 18.75 -0.40
CA GLY A 60 8.22 17.38 -0.50
C GLY A 60 9.68 17.32 -0.06
N CYS A 61 9.96 16.72 1.09
CA CYS A 61 11.27 16.83 1.76
C CYS A 61 12.00 15.50 1.91
N GLY A 62 11.42 14.39 1.47
CA GLY A 62 12.07 13.09 1.53
C GLY A 62 11.31 12.02 0.75
N LEU A 63 12.04 10.99 0.35
CA LEU A 63 11.49 9.80 -0.27
C LEU A 63 11.61 8.62 0.69
N GLY A 64 10.62 7.74 0.65
CA GLY A 64 10.63 6.46 1.35
C GLY A 64 10.04 5.40 0.45
N PHE A 65 10.56 4.17 0.54
CA PHE A 65 10.01 3.05 -0.20
C PHE A 65 9.70 1.94 0.79
N ARG A 66 8.51 1.37 0.66
CA ARG A 66 8.07 0.20 1.40
C ARG A 66 7.87 -0.97 0.47
N ARG A 67 8.25 -2.16 0.95
CA ARG A 67 8.14 -3.43 0.23
C ARG A 67 7.29 -4.43 1.01
N GLY A 68 6.40 -5.11 0.31
CA GLY A 68 5.49 -6.11 0.87
C GLY A 68 4.70 -6.86 -0.20
N GLY A 69 3.55 -7.41 0.19
CA GLY A 69 2.62 -8.09 -0.71
C GLY A 69 1.70 -7.10 -1.46
N LEU A 70 0.49 -7.55 -1.82
CA LEU A 70 -0.49 -6.69 -2.51
C LEU A 70 -1.07 -5.60 -1.60
N ILE A 71 -1.16 -5.86 -0.29
CA ILE A 71 -1.55 -4.90 0.74
C ILE A 71 -0.35 -4.68 1.66
N LEU A 72 0.09 -3.43 1.80
CA LEU A 72 1.18 -3.05 2.68
C LEU A 72 0.65 -2.75 4.10
N ASP A 73 1.30 -3.34 5.10
CA ASP A 73 0.88 -3.35 6.50
C ASP A 73 2.04 -3.04 7.47
N ASN A 74 1.85 -3.14 8.77
CA ASN A 74 2.92 -2.87 9.74
C ASN A 74 4.14 -3.80 9.64
N TYR A 75 4.01 -4.97 9.01
CA TYR A 75 5.10 -5.93 8.88
C TYR A 75 5.94 -5.71 7.62
N SER A 76 5.43 -4.93 6.66
CA SER A 76 6.15 -4.53 5.45
C SER A 76 7.43 -3.75 5.79
N LYS A 77 8.44 -3.85 4.92
CA LYS A 77 9.79 -3.35 5.23
C LYS A 77 10.10 -2.05 4.50
N PHE A 78 10.81 -1.15 5.16
CA PHE A 78 11.50 -0.06 4.47
C PHE A 78 12.63 -0.62 3.61
N VAL A 79 12.83 0.01 2.47
CA VAL A 79 13.90 -0.33 1.52
C VAL A 79 14.87 0.84 1.41
N GLY A 80 16.15 0.54 1.56
CA GLY A 80 17.21 1.52 1.28
C GLY A 80 17.19 1.88 -0.19
N HIS A 81 17.30 3.17 -0.49
CA HIS A 81 17.28 3.69 -1.86
C HIS A 81 18.34 4.76 -2.02
N ARG A 82 18.76 5.00 -3.27
CA ARG A 82 19.68 6.06 -3.65
C ARG A 82 19.11 6.77 -4.86
N VAL A 83 19.11 8.11 -4.82
CA VAL A 83 18.88 8.93 -6.00
C VAL A 83 20.18 8.99 -6.78
N VAL A 84 20.13 8.62 -8.04
CA VAL A 84 21.25 8.73 -8.98
C VAL A 84 20.92 9.80 -10.01
N VAL A 85 21.91 10.60 -10.35
CA VAL A 85 21.89 11.53 -11.48
C VAL A 85 22.91 11.01 -12.48
N ASP A 86 22.56 11.08 -13.76
CA ASP A 86 23.46 10.77 -14.87
C ASP A 86 24.58 11.82 -14.97
#